data_AF-A0A8H4Z5R0-F1
#
_entry.id   AF-A0A8H4Z5R0-F1
#
_cell.length_a   1.000
_cell.length_b   1.000
_cell.length_c   1.000
_cell.angle_alpha   90.00
_cell.angle_beta   90.00
_cell.angle_gamma   90.00
#
_symmetry.space_group_name_H-M   'P 1'
#
loop_
_entity.id
_entity.type
_entity.pdbx_description
1 polymer ?
#
loop_
_entity_poly.entity_id
_entity_poly.type
_entity_poly.pdbx_seq_one_letter_code
_entity_poly.pdbx_strand_id
1 'polypeptide(L)'
;MRASISLTFDLIGLQAGVFALEASNFNVSAKVAQSYGCGSDCYQVLQFINEADRSMVHTETGFDFDFYATAKNFSRSLVPVTGFIAFPIVPIGTRKYPLVAFAHGTIGLYQGCAPSASPSLFDYGTWSLMTNRGYAVVATDYAGLGNNYTTHKYCSFPAHVNDLYYSVMAASKAFGYILSEDWISVGHSQGGGAVWKLAESKFVQHAVSDAGRYLGTVAISPATTILDMFKLYGENLEKDPKKFRPYDVAAELPSFSIGLSRVLPKYKHELLGKGLKQRLGLMDKTQVCTNGMIGMSVDLPIKDVIHAKGGESNGEKGQHDTAPGSGQSPQPVLVVQGLNDTGNKVHLQAERVRKVIEAGCDQLGGESRPELVVKLVQQGLLPESRIDVSVRRLSQEKFKLGLFDNPFVDIEQATAIVGNAEFLKEGMKAQMRSLTLLTNKESILPIRTKARRLYLEGIGREIVISRGFQVVDTSNEADLAILRLKAPYEPRSGGFEKMFHTGSLEFSKEEKARQAKIFAAAPTIIDIHLDRPAIIPEIVSAASAVFVSYGTGVEAFMDVVCGKASPEGLLPFDLPSSMKHVQNSRSDLQYDTESLTFRFGHGLQYVKE
;
A
#
# COMPACT_ATOMS: atom_id res chain seq x y z
N MET A 1 -10.89 11.45 -54.92
CA MET A 1 -9.52 11.91 -55.24
C MET A 1 -9.53 13.42 -55.26
N ARG A 2 -9.13 14.07 -54.16
CA ARG A 2 -9.05 15.53 -54.06
C ARG A 2 -7.79 15.91 -53.31
N ALA A 3 -7.11 16.89 -53.89
CA ALA A 3 -5.78 17.37 -53.57
C ALA A 3 -5.75 18.21 -52.29
N SER A 4 -4.57 18.22 -51.69
CA SER A 4 -4.16 19.01 -50.54
C SER A 4 -4.37 20.51 -50.74
N ILE A 5 -4.94 21.17 -49.72
CA ILE A 5 -4.81 22.62 -49.51
C ILE A 5 -4.41 22.80 -48.04
N SER A 6 -3.20 23.31 -47.84
CA SER A 6 -2.71 23.85 -46.58
C SER A 6 -3.38 25.21 -46.34
N LEU A 7 -3.94 25.41 -45.16
CA LEU A 7 -4.48 26.71 -44.72
C LEU A 7 -4.10 26.91 -43.25
N THR A 8 -3.01 27.66 -43.08
CA THR A 8 -2.65 28.43 -41.89
C THR A 8 -3.83 29.28 -41.42
N PHE A 9 -4.18 29.16 -40.13
CA PHE A 9 -5.00 30.13 -39.44
C PHE A 9 -4.21 30.75 -38.30
N ASP A 10 -4.02 32.07 -38.41
CA ASP A 10 -3.41 32.95 -37.44
C ASP A 10 -4.14 32.95 -36.10
N LEU A 11 -3.40 32.67 -35.03
CA LEU A 11 -3.81 32.93 -33.65
C LEU A 11 -3.27 34.31 -33.24
N ILE A 12 -4.10 35.34 -33.43
CA ILE A 12 -3.99 36.58 -32.66
C ILE A 12 -4.70 36.33 -31.33
N GLY A 13 -3.93 35.96 -30.31
CA GLY A 13 -4.35 35.93 -28.92
C GLY A 13 -3.26 36.60 -28.09
N LEU A 14 -3.60 37.74 -27.48
CA LEU A 14 -2.72 38.53 -26.63
C LEU A 14 -1.87 37.63 -25.70
N GLN A 15 -0.55 37.67 -25.88
CA GLN A 15 0.40 37.25 -24.85
C GLN A 15 0.33 38.25 -23.69
N ALA A 16 -0.67 38.07 -22.82
CA ALA A 16 -0.46 38.34 -21.40
C ALA A 16 0.37 37.16 -20.89
N GLY A 17 1.69 37.32 -20.91
CA GLY A 17 2.60 36.38 -20.28
C GLY A 17 2.30 36.31 -18.79
N VAL A 18 1.43 35.39 -18.40
CA VAL A 18 1.42 34.85 -17.04
C VAL A 18 2.66 33.98 -16.99
N PHE A 19 3.78 34.56 -16.56
CA PHE A 19 4.89 33.77 -16.05
C PHE A 19 4.27 32.78 -15.05
N ALA A 20 4.45 31.48 -15.28
CA ALA A 20 4.11 30.46 -14.30
C ALA A 20 4.84 30.85 -13.01
N LEU A 21 4.09 31.43 -12.07
CA LEU A 21 4.61 31.77 -10.75
C LEU A 21 5.09 30.46 -10.13
N GLU A 22 6.31 30.47 -9.59
CA GLU A 22 6.93 29.34 -8.88
C GLU A 22 5.89 28.71 -7.94
N ALA A 23 5.66 27.39 -8.09
CA ALA A 23 4.51 26.72 -7.47
C ALA A 23 4.59 26.72 -5.92
N SER A 24 5.80 26.86 -5.37
CA SER A 24 6.08 27.09 -3.94
C SER A 24 7.32 27.97 -3.78
N ASN A 25 7.28 28.94 -2.87
CA ASN A 25 8.40 29.85 -2.60
C ASN A 25 9.35 29.29 -1.52
N PHE A 26 10.04 28.18 -1.82
CA PHE A 26 10.91 27.50 -0.85
C PHE A 26 12.07 28.36 -0.33
N ASN A 27 12.39 29.48 -0.99
CA ASN A 27 13.54 30.32 -0.65
C ASN A 27 13.13 31.50 0.24
N VAL A 28 13.61 31.48 1.48
CA VAL A 28 13.54 32.62 2.42
C VAL A 28 14.91 32.84 3.05
N SER A 29 15.28 34.09 3.33
CA SER A 29 16.57 34.39 3.97
C SER A 29 16.56 34.01 5.46
N ALA A 30 17.74 33.74 6.02
CA ALA A 30 17.90 33.48 7.46
C ALA A 30 17.32 34.61 8.33
N LYS A 31 17.43 35.87 7.89
CA LYS A 31 16.84 37.03 8.58
C LYS A 31 15.31 36.97 8.61
N VAL A 32 14.69 36.56 7.50
CA VAL A 32 13.23 36.37 7.43
C VAL A 32 12.83 35.20 8.33
N ALA A 33 13.52 34.06 8.25
CA ALA A 33 13.25 32.90 9.10
C ALA A 33 13.35 33.25 10.60
N GLN A 34 14.38 34.00 11.00
CA GLN A 34 14.58 34.44 12.37
C GLN A 34 13.45 35.35 12.86
N SER A 35 12.87 36.20 12.01
CA SER A 35 11.72 37.04 12.37
C SER A 35 10.46 36.24 12.75
N TYR A 36 10.39 34.98 12.32
CA TYR A 36 9.34 34.02 12.66
C TYR A 36 9.74 33.01 13.74
N GLY A 37 10.84 33.25 14.47
CA GLY A 37 11.28 32.35 15.56
C GLY A 37 11.95 31.06 15.07
N CYS A 38 12.46 31.04 13.84
CA CYS A 38 13.29 29.97 13.30
C CYS A 38 14.78 30.36 13.43
N GLY A 39 15.46 29.79 14.43
CA GLY A 39 16.89 30.02 14.68
C GLY A 39 17.79 29.34 13.65
N SER A 40 19.11 29.32 13.90
CA SER A 40 20.10 28.68 13.02
C SER A 40 19.77 27.23 12.69
N ASP A 41 19.41 26.46 13.72
CA ASP A 41 19.21 25.02 13.63
C ASP A 41 17.93 24.72 12.85
N CYS A 42 16.84 25.41 13.18
CA CYS A 42 15.60 25.40 12.40
C CYS A 42 15.84 25.81 10.93
N TYR A 43 16.66 26.83 10.68
CA TYR A 43 16.93 27.29 9.32
C TYR A 43 17.72 26.26 8.51
N GLN A 44 18.70 25.58 9.11
CA GLN A 44 19.42 24.48 8.46
C GLN A 44 18.49 23.30 8.14
N VAL A 45 17.64 22.93 9.10
CA VAL A 45 16.61 21.89 8.91
C VAL A 45 15.66 22.27 7.78
N LEU A 46 15.22 23.53 7.73
CA LEU A 46 14.37 24.05 6.66
C LEU A 46 15.04 23.94 5.29
N GLN A 47 16.31 24.30 5.16
CA GLN A 47 17.03 24.17 3.88
C GLN A 47 17.11 22.71 3.42
N PHE A 48 17.47 21.79 4.32
CA PHE A 48 17.55 20.37 4.01
C PHE A 48 16.19 19.79 3.61
N ILE A 49 15.13 20.14 4.33
CA ILE A 49 13.80 19.57 4.09
C ILE A 49 13.12 20.20 2.86
N ASN A 50 13.42 21.46 2.53
CA ASN A 50 12.96 22.07 1.28
C ASN A 50 13.48 21.29 0.06
N GLU A 51 14.69 20.74 0.12
CA GLU A 51 15.21 19.86 -0.94
C GLU A 51 14.37 18.58 -1.05
N ALA A 52 13.97 18.00 0.09
CA ALA A 52 13.08 16.84 0.12
C ALA A 52 11.69 17.16 -0.48
N ASP A 53 11.07 18.28 -0.09
CA ASP A 53 9.79 18.72 -0.69
C ASP A 53 9.93 18.96 -2.19
N ARG A 54 11.00 19.63 -2.65
CA ARG A 54 11.24 19.85 -4.09
C ARG A 54 11.36 18.53 -4.86
N SER A 55 12.12 17.56 -4.35
CA SER A 55 12.24 16.25 -5.01
C SER A 55 10.92 15.47 -5.05
N MET A 56 10.05 15.70 -4.07
CA MET A 56 8.78 14.98 -3.94
C MET A 56 7.66 15.60 -4.78
N VAL A 57 7.56 16.93 -4.85
CA VAL A 57 6.37 17.62 -5.40
C VAL A 57 6.65 18.64 -6.49
N HIS A 58 7.91 18.91 -6.86
CA HIS A 58 8.23 19.96 -7.82
C HIS A 58 8.83 19.40 -9.12
N THR A 59 8.22 19.74 -10.27
CA THR A 59 8.80 19.57 -11.61
C THR A 59 9.29 20.92 -12.14
N GLU A 60 10.46 20.97 -12.79
CA GLU A 60 10.91 22.20 -13.50
C GLU A 60 10.05 22.51 -14.74
N THR A 61 9.25 21.54 -15.20
CA THR A 61 8.30 21.70 -16.28
C THR A 61 6.96 22.17 -15.73
N GLY A 62 6.53 23.37 -16.12
CA GLY A 62 5.17 23.83 -15.89
C GLY A 62 4.20 22.96 -16.70
N PHE A 63 3.51 22.04 -16.04
CA PHE A 63 2.31 21.43 -16.61
C PHE A 63 1.21 22.49 -16.59
N ASP A 64 0.53 22.70 -17.71
CA ASP A 64 -0.56 23.66 -17.82
C ASP A 64 -1.84 23.04 -17.22
N PHE A 65 -2.46 23.69 -16.24
CA PHE A 65 -3.48 23.08 -15.38
C PHE A 65 -4.84 23.75 -15.51
N ASP A 66 -5.80 23.05 -16.14
CA ASP A 66 -7.24 23.15 -15.87
C ASP A 66 -7.89 21.80 -16.23
N PHE A 67 -8.09 20.91 -15.25
CA PHE A 67 -8.67 19.57 -15.49
C PHE A 67 -10.22 19.58 -15.44
N TYR A 68 -10.84 20.27 -14.45
CA TYR A 68 -12.30 20.42 -14.32
C TYR A 68 -12.70 21.50 -13.28
N ALA A 69 -14.00 21.76 -13.10
CA ALA A 69 -14.52 22.69 -12.09
C ALA A 69 -15.50 22.01 -11.11
N THR A 70 -15.40 22.37 -9.83
CA THR A 70 -16.22 21.85 -8.71
C THR A 70 -17.07 22.94 -8.08
N ALA A 71 -18.14 22.58 -7.36
CA ALA A 71 -18.92 23.55 -6.60
C ALA A 71 -18.26 23.85 -5.24
N LYS A 72 -18.16 25.13 -4.85
CA LYS A 72 -17.64 25.52 -3.53
C LYS A 72 -18.66 25.15 -2.44
N ASN A 73 -18.21 24.47 -1.39
CA ASN A 73 -19.07 24.04 -0.29
C ASN A 73 -19.57 25.20 0.63
N PHE A 74 -19.10 26.44 0.42
CA PHE A 74 -19.38 27.60 1.29
C PHE A 74 -19.77 28.89 0.53
N SER A 75 -19.79 28.88 -0.81
CA SER A 75 -20.39 29.94 -1.65
C SER A 75 -20.98 29.31 -2.93
N ARG A 76 -21.99 29.94 -3.58
CA ARG A 76 -22.68 29.37 -4.75
C ARG A 76 -21.88 29.37 -6.08
N SER A 77 -20.58 29.68 -6.06
CA SER A 77 -19.74 29.83 -7.25
C SER A 77 -18.85 28.61 -7.48
N LEU A 78 -18.65 28.20 -8.74
CA LEU A 78 -17.73 27.11 -9.12
C LEU A 78 -16.26 27.48 -8.84
N VAL A 79 -15.42 26.50 -8.54
CA VAL A 79 -13.97 26.60 -8.30
C VAL A 79 -13.27 25.58 -9.21
N PRO A 80 -12.26 25.98 -10.00
CA PRO A 80 -11.50 25.03 -10.80
C PRO A 80 -10.65 24.13 -9.89
N VAL A 81 -10.60 22.84 -10.21
CA VAL A 81 -9.82 21.83 -9.50
C VAL A 81 -9.05 21.00 -10.50
N THR A 82 -7.82 20.69 -10.15
CA THR A 82 -6.87 19.96 -10.98
C THR A 82 -6.79 18.50 -10.53
N GLY A 83 -6.16 17.69 -11.35
CA GLY A 83 -5.99 16.27 -11.09
C GLY A 83 -5.39 15.59 -12.31
N PHE A 84 -5.25 14.27 -12.21
CA PHE A 84 -4.78 13.45 -13.32
C PHE A 84 -5.68 12.22 -13.49
N ILE A 85 -5.61 11.64 -14.69
CA ILE A 85 -6.15 10.32 -14.97
C ILE A 85 -5.03 9.40 -15.42
N ALA A 86 -4.93 8.24 -14.77
CA ALA A 86 -4.01 7.18 -15.13
C ALA A 86 -4.78 6.03 -15.75
N PHE A 87 -4.33 5.56 -16.91
CA PHE A 87 -4.90 4.42 -17.61
C PHE A 87 -4.03 3.19 -17.41
N PRO A 88 -4.62 1.99 -17.29
CA PRO A 88 -3.87 0.75 -17.24
C PRO A 88 -3.19 0.50 -18.60
N ILE A 89 -2.04 -0.20 -18.59
CA ILE A 89 -1.26 -0.53 -19.79
C ILE A 89 -1.86 -1.75 -20.54
N VAL A 90 -2.90 -2.39 -19.97
CA VAL A 90 -3.57 -3.56 -20.56
C VAL A 90 -4.42 -3.13 -21.76
N PRO A 91 -4.28 -3.74 -22.96
CA PRO A 91 -5.06 -3.34 -24.14
C PRO A 91 -6.58 -3.37 -23.91
N ILE A 92 -7.28 -2.31 -24.33
CA ILE A 92 -8.74 -2.30 -24.44
C ILE A 92 -9.13 -3.31 -25.52
N GLY A 93 -9.56 -4.49 -25.11
CA GLY A 93 -10.25 -5.43 -25.99
C GLY A 93 -11.65 -4.92 -26.31
N THR A 94 -12.67 -5.73 -26.06
CA THR A 94 -14.09 -5.32 -26.20
C THR A 94 -14.69 -4.71 -24.91
N ARG A 95 -13.89 -4.52 -23.86
CA ARG A 95 -14.34 -4.08 -22.53
C ARG A 95 -13.83 -2.68 -22.19
N LYS A 96 -14.67 -1.86 -21.55
CA LYS A 96 -14.28 -0.56 -20.97
C LYS A 96 -13.53 -0.75 -19.66
N TYR A 97 -12.65 0.18 -19.29
CA TYR A 97 -11.92 0.13 -18.03
C TYR A 97 -12.82 0.45 -16.85
N PRO A 98 -12.84 -0.35 -15.77
CA PRO A 98 -13.47 0.04 -14.52
C PRO A 98 -12.75 1.26 -13.94
N LEU A 99 -13.51 2.19 -13.35
CA LEU A 99 -12.99 3.49 -12.91
C LEU A 99 -12.87 3.55 -11.37
N VAL A 100 -11.75 4.10 -10.90
CA VAL A 100 -11.53 4.41 -9.49
C VAL A 100 -11.32 5.91 -9.33
N ALA A 101 -12.11 6.53 -8.46
CA ALA A 101 -11.83 7.86 -7.93
C ALA A 101 -10.85 7.74 -6.77
N PHE A 102 -9.61 8.18 -6.97
CA PHE A 102 -8.57 8.14 -5.94
C PHE A 102 -8.45 9.46 -5.18
N ALA A 103 -8.42 9.35 -3.86
CA ALA A 103 -8.26 10.47 -2.94
C ALA A 103 -6.94 10.30 -2.16
N HIS A 104 -5.98 11.18 -2.42
CA HIS A 104 -4.65 11.09 -1.81
C HIS A 104 -4.66 11.53 -0.33
N GLY A 105 -3.65 11.07 0.42
CA GLY A 105 -3.35 11.51 1.79
C GLY A 105 -2.70 12.89 1.86
N THR A 106 -2.30 13.33 3.05
CA THR A 106 -1.72 14.67 3.24
C THR A 106 -0.42 14.86 2.47
N ILE A 107 -0.42 15.81 1.54
CA ILE A 107 0.77 16.20 0.77
C ILE A 107 1.18 17.65 1.02
N GLY A 108 0.27 18.49 1.51
CA GLY A 108 0.54 19.89 1.86
C GLY A 108 -0.74 20.73 1.85
N LEU A 109 -0.56 22.05 1.86
CA LEU A 109 -1.65 23.03 1.95
C LEU A 109 -1.66 24.10 0.85
N TYR A 110 -0.66 24.11 -0.02
CA TYR A 110 -0.39 25.19 -0.97
C TYR A 110 -0.38 24.65 -2.41
N GLN A 111 -0.50 25.55 -3.40
CA GLN A 111 -0.61 25.21 -4.83
C GLN A 111 0.57 24.37 -5.38
N GLY A 112 1.75 24.43 -4.78
CA GLY A 112 2.89 23.61 -5.22
C GLY A 112 2.89 22.19 -4.68
N CYS A 113 1.93 21.84 -3.82
CA CYS A 113 1.86 20.53 -3.20
C CYS A 113 0.84 19.61 -3.86
N ALA A 114 0.31 19.92 -5.05
CA ALA A 114 -0.59 19.02 -5.77
C ALA A 114 0.09 17.69 -6.12
N PRO A 115 -0.61 16.54 -5.99
CA PRO A 115 -0.18 15.30 -6.61
C PRO A 115 0.20 15.47 -8.09
N SER A 116 -0.63 16.13 -8.89
CA SER A 116 -0.37 16.34 -10.32
C SER A 116 0.85 17.22 -10.65
N ALA A 117 1.35 17.98 -9.68
CA ALA A 117 2.58 18.75 -9.81
C ALA A 117 3.84 17.92 -9.46
N SER A 118 3.66 16.74 -8.85
CA SER A 118 4.76 15.84 -8.48
C SER A 118 5.30 15.09 -9.70
N PRO A 119 6.64 14.93 -9.82
CA PRO A 119 7.25 14.10 -10.87
C PRO A 119 6.75 12.64 -10.90
N SER A 120 6.26 12.14 -9.76
CA SER A 120 5.73 10.77 -9.59
C SER A 120 4.23 10.75 -9.30
N LEU A 121 3.54 11.88 -9.51
CA LEU A 121 2.12 12.08 -9.24
C LEU A 121 1.69 11.80 -7.78
N PHE A 122 2.66 11.83 -6.85
CA PHE A 122 2.54 11.53 -5.41
C PHE A 122 1.89 10.19 -5.05
N ASP A 123 2.36 9.56 -3.98
CA ASP A 123 1.79 8.30 -3.48
C ASP A 123 1.65 7.23 -4.57
N TYR A 124 2.64 7.20 -5.49
CA TYR A 124 2.64 6.37 -6.68
C TYR A 124 2.39 4.90 -6.35
N GLY A 125 3.02 4.39 -5.29
CA GLY A 125 2.86 3.02 -4.81
C GLY A 125 1.45 2.66 -4.32
N THR A 126 0.55 3.63 -4.12
CA THR A 126 -0.83 3.38 -3.68
C THR A 126 -1.78 3.35 -4.87
N TRP A 127 -1.79 4.40 -5.69
CA TRP A 127 -2.73 4.47 -6.81
C TRP A 127 -2.33 3.62 -8.01
N SER A 128 -1.03 3.44 -8.27
CA SER A 128 -0.54 2.62 -9.41
C SER A 128 -0.94 1.15 -9.29
N LEU A 129 -1.08 0.63 -8.05
CA LEU A 129 -1.53 -0.74 -7.83
C LEU A 129 -2.90 -1.01 -8.46
N MET A 130 -3.78 -0.01 -8.51
CA MET A 130 -5.09 -0.13 -9.15
C MET A 130 -4.97 -0.14 -10.67
N THR A 131 -4.12 0.71 -11.25
CA THR A 131 -3.83 0.67 -12.69
C THR A 131 -3.18 -0.65 -13.11
N ASN A 132 -2.33 -1.23 -12.28
CA ASN A 132 -1.72 -2.55 -12.53
C ASN A 132 -2.72 -3.71 -12.44
N ARG A 133 -3.89 -3.48 -11.84
CA ARG A 133 -5.00 -4.44 -11.80
C ARG A 133 -6.07 -4.15 -12.86
N GLY A 134 -5.80 -3.25 -13.80
CA GLY A 134 -6.67 -2.98 -14.95
C GLY A 134 -7.73 -1.90 -14.70
N TYR A 135 -7.63 -1.13 -13.62
CA TYR A 135 -8.53 -0.01 -13.35
C TYR A 135 -7.97 1.29 -13.94
N ALA A 136 -8.82 2.11 -14.54
CA ALA A 136 -8.48 3.52 -14.74
C ALA A 136 -8.62 4.25 -13.41
N VAL A 137 -7.71 5.17 -13.10
CA VAL A 137 -7.70 5.92 -11.86
C VAL A 137 -7.79 7.40 -12.16
N VAL A 138 -8.84 8.07 -11.70
CA VAL A 138 -8.91 9.53 -11.68
C VAL A 138 -8.56 10.02 -10.28
N ALA A 139 -7.48 10.78 -10.16
CA ALA A 139 -7.00 11.32 -8.89
C ALA A 139 -7.17 12.84 -8.89
N THR A 140 -7.80 13.39 -7.85
CA THR A 140 -7.96 14.84 -7.69
C THR A 140 -6.85 15.41 -6.82
N ASP A 141 -6.43 16.65 -7.10
CA ASP A 141 -5.53 17.38 -6.20
C ASP A 141 -6.25 18.03 -5.00
N TYR A 142 -7.58 18.00 -4.93
CA TYR A 142 -8.39 18.90 -4.10
C TYR A 142 -8.24 20.40 -4.43
N ALA A 143 -9.32 21.14 -4.19
CA ALA A 143 -9.34 22.57 -4.43
C ALA A 143 -8.25 23.30 -3.64
N GLY A 144 -7.43 24.10 -4.35
CA GLY A 144 -6.36 24.92 -3.77
C GLY A 144 -4.99 24.25 -3.62
N LEU A 145 -4.80 23.00 -4.09
CA LEU A 145 -3.47 22.38 -4.13
C LEU A 145 -2.82 22.39 -5.51
N GLY A 146 -3.54 22.51 -6.63
CA GLY A 146 -2.91 22.61 -7.97
C GLY A 146 -3.18 23.93 -8.70
N ASN A 147 -3.95 24.83 -8.07
CA ASN A 147 -4.12 26.22 -8.52
C ASN A 147 -4.38 27.14 -7.32
N ASN A 148 -4.30 28.46 -7.53
CA ASN A 148 -4.51 29.47 -6.49
C ASN A 148 -5.90 30.14 -6.52
N TYR A 149 -6.92 29.52 -7.16
CA TYR A 149 -8.29 30.06 -7.15
C TYR A 149 -8.95 30.02 -5.77
N THR A 150 -8.51 29.12 -4.90
CA THR A 150 -8.89 29.08 -3.49
C THR A 150 -7.77 28.49 -2.66
N THR A 151 -7.85 28.66 -1.34
CA THR A 151 -6.94 27.97 -0.42
C THR A 151 -7.44 26.56 -0.11
N HIS A 152 -6.51 25.62 0.03
CA HIS A 152 -6.82 24.24 0.38
C HIS A 152 -7.42 24.14 1.79
N LYS A 153 -8.63 23.60 1.90
CA LYS A 153 -9.35 23.43 3.17
C LYS A 153 -9.10 22.02 3.68
N TYR A 154 -7.91 21.83 4.24
CA TYR A 154 -7.45 20.53 4.72
C TYR A 154 -8.47 19.86 5.65
N CYS A 155 -8.76 18.59 5.35
CA CYS A 155 -9.79 17.76 6.01
C CYS A 155 -11.19 18.40 6.14
N SER A 156 -11.53 19.36 5.28
CA SER A 156 -12.89 19.80 5.04
C SER A 156 -13.56 18.83 4.07
N PHE A 157 -13.92 17.64 4.56
CA PHE A 157 -14.35 16.57 3.68
C PHE A 157 -15.56 16.89 2.79
N PRO A 158 -16.57 17.70 3.17
CA PRO A 158 -17.64 18.01 2.24
C PRO A 158 -17.18 18.92 1.07
N ALA A 159 -16.05 19.63 1.19
CA ALA A 159 -15.39 20.23 0.02
C ALA A 159 -14.77 19.13 -0.86
N HIS A 160 -13.98 18.22 -0.27
CA HIS A 160 -13.31 17.12 -0.98
C HIS A 160 -14.28 16.17 -1.70
N VAL A 161 -15.50 16.01 -1.16
CA VAL A 161 -16.60 15.29 -1.83
C VAL A 161 -16.92 15.86 -3.20
N ASN A 162 -16.98 17.20 -3.33
CA ASN A 162 -17.24 17.84 -4.61
C ASN A 162 -16.06 17.59 -5.56
N ASP A 163 -14.83 17.72 -5.07
CA ASP A 163 -13.62 17.49 -5.85
C ASP A 163 -13.60 16.06 -6.42
N LEU A 164 -13.85 15.06 -5.57
CA LEU A 164 -13.91 13.66 -6.00
C LEU A 164 -15.05 13.38 -6.99
N TYR A 165 -16.27 13.85 -6.73
CA TYR A 165 -17.41 13.54 -7.58
C TYR A 165 -17.27 14.19 -8.97
N TYR A 166 -16.88 15.45 -9.04
CA TYR A 166 -16.73 16.14 -10.32
C TYR A 166 -15.49 15.69 -11.10
N SER A 167 -14.46 15.13 -10.45
CA SER A 167 -13.33 14.52 -11.17
C SER A 167 -13.78 13.29 -11.96
N VAL A 168 -14.65 12.46 -11.38
CA VAL A 168 -15.28 11.30 -12.05
C VAL A 168 -16.17 11.76 -13.20
N MET A 169 -16.98 12.81 -12.98
CA MET A 169 -17.79 13.38 -14.07
C MET A 169 -16.93 13.89 -15.23
N ALA A 170 -15.82 14.57 -14.92
CA ALA A 170 -14.91 15.09 -15.94
C ALA A 170 -14.24 13.96 -16.72
N ALA A 171 -13.72 12.95 -16.01
CA ALA A 171 -13.15 11.74 -16.61
C ALA A 171 -14.18 11.01 -17.51
N SER A 172 -15.41 10.85 -17.02
CA SER A 172 -16.48 10.18 -17.77
C SER A 172 -16.88 10.96 -19.02
N LYS A 173 -16.92 12.29 -18.97
CA LYS A 173 -17.19 13.13 -20.15
C LYS A 173 -16.05 13.09 -21.17
N ALA A 174 -14.80 13.17 -20.71
CA ALA A 174 -13.64 13.19 -21.58
C ALA A 174 -13.30 11.81 -22.18
N PHE A 175 -13.54 10.73 -21.43
CA PHE A 175 -13.07 9.39 -21.73
C PHE A 175 -14.15 8.30 -21.64
N GLY A 176 -15.43 8.65 -21.62
CA GLY A 176 -16.55 7.68 -21.49
C GLY A 176 -16.65 6.65 -22.62
N TYR A 177 -15.97 6.86 -23.74
CA TYR A 177 -15.84 5.88 -24.81
C TYR A 177 -14.96 4.68 -24.42
N ILE A 178 -14.07 4.84 -23.43
CA ILE A 178 -13.17 3.80 -22.90
C ILE A 178 -13.37 3.51 -21.41
N LEU A 179 -14.04 4.38 -20.66
CA LEU A 179 -14.34 4.19 -19.23
C LEU A 179 -15.71 3.55 -19.01
N SER A 180 -15.77 2.61 -18.06
CA SER A 180 -17.01 2.06 -17.54
C SER A 180 -17.84 3.14 -16.87
N GLU A 181 -19.17 2.98 -16.89
CA GLU A 181 -20.09 3.80 -16.09
C GLU A 181 -20.06 3.40 -14.61
N ASP A 182 -19.53 2.22 -14.30
CA ASP A 182 -19.35 1.72 -12.94
C ASP A 182 -18.04 2.22 -12.34
N TRP A 183 -18.11 2.79 -11.13
CA TRP A 183 -16.94 3.30 -10.44
C TRP A 183 -16.99 3.11 -8.92
N ILE A 184 -15.81 3.03 -8.30
CA ILE A 184 -15.61 3.03 -6.84
C ILE A 184 -14.75 4.22 -6.43
N SER A 185 -14.73 4.55 -5.14
CA SER A 185 -13.77 5.50 -4.58
C SER A 185 -12.82 4.86 -3.58
N VAL A 186 -11.54 5.21 -3.66
CA VAL A 186 -10.48 4.67 -2.80
C VAL A 186 -9.63 5.82 -2.27
N GLY A 187 -9.33 5.83 -0.98
CA GLY A 187 -8.50 6.89 -0.41
C GLY A 187 -7.79 6.49 0.88
N HIS A 188 -6.67 7.16 1.17
CA HIS A 188 -5.86 6.94 2.36
C HIS A 188 -5.69 8.22 3.20
N SER A 189 -5.64 8.12 4.54
CA SER A 189 -5.42 9.26 5.45
C SER A 189 -6.47 10.37 5.25
N GLN A 190 -6.09 11.61 4.93
CA GLN A 190 -7.00 12.67 4.48
C GLN A 190 -7.96 12.18 3.39
N GLY A 191 -7.44 11.47 2.38
CA GLY A 191 -8.24 10.92 1.31
C GLY A 191 -9.18 9.81 1.76
N GLY A 192 -8.80 9.02 2.77
CA GLY A 192 -9.66 8.04 3.40
C GLY A 192 -10.90 8.68 4.01
N GLY A 193 -10.72 9.82 4.71
CA GLY A 193 -11.83 10.62 5.22
C GLY A 193 -12.71 11.21 4.11
N ALA A 194 -12.08 11.66 3.00
CA ALA A 194 -12.78 12.22 1.86
C ALA A 194 -13.68 11.20 1.14
N VAL A 195 -13.18 9.99 0.86
CA VAL A 195 -13.97 8.94 0.19
C VAL A 195 -15.04 8.35 1.09
N TRP A 196 -14.83 8.32 2.41
CA TRP A 196 -15.88 7.98 3.36
C TRP A 196 -16.98 9.06 3.30
N LYS A 197 -16.61 10.35 3.36
CA LYS A 197 -17.62 11.42 3.25
C LYS A 197 -18.35 11.42 1.90
N LEU A 198 -17.67 11.05 0.82
CA LEU A 198 -18.29 10.90 -0.50
C LEU A 198 -19.37 9.84 -0.49
N ALA A 199 -19.08 8.69 0.13
CA ALA A 199 -20.02 7.57 0.27
C ALA A 199 -21.31 7.96 1.01
N GLU A 200 -21.25 8.94 1.90
CA GLU A 200 -22.40 9.49 2.64
C GLU A 200 -23.12 10.64 1.90
N SER A 201 -22.52 11.16 0.84
CA SER A 201 -22.98 12.39 0.19
C SER A 201 -24.21 12.15 -0.68
N LYS A 202 -25.00 13.22 -0.87
CA LYS A 202 -26.15 13.21 -1.79
C LYS A 202 -25.82 12.79 -3.22
N PHE A 203 -24.57 12.94 -3.65
CA PHE A 203 -24.15 12.65 -5.02
C PHE A 203 -24.22 11.18 -5.38
N VAL A 204 -24.08 10.30 -4.38
CA VAL A 204 -24.06 8.85 -4.58
C VAL A 204 -25.26 8.15 -3.92
N GLN A 205 -26.26 8.92 -3.45
CA GLN A 205 -27.49 8.37 -2.83
C GLN A 205 -28.40 7.65 -3.84
N HIS A 206 -28.28 7.98 -5.12
CA HIS A 206 -29.05 7.35 -6.19
C HIS A 206 -28.24 6.24 -6.86
N ALA A 207 -28.93 5.19 -7.32
CA ALA A 207 -28.30 4.03 -7.95
C ALA A 207 -27.46 4.40 -9.20
N VAL A 208 -27.82 5.47 -9.90
CA VAL A 208 -27.08 6.05 -11.03
C VAL A 208 -27.12 7.57 -10.92
N SER A 209 -25.98 8.22 -11.11
CA SER A 209 -25.80 9.67 -11.09
C SER A 209 -25.25 10.17 -12.43
N ASP A 210 -25.05 11.48 -12.59
CA ASP A 210 -24.36 12.03 -13.78
C ASP A 210 -22.90 11.56 -13.89
N ALA A 211 -22.32 11.05 -12.80
CA ALA A 211 -21.00 10.43 -12.76
C ALA A 211 -21.05 8.91 -13.04
N GLY A 212 -22.21 8.36 -13.40
CA GLY A 212 -22.42 6.92 -13.57
C GLY A 212 -22.90 6.22 -12.30
N ARG A 213 -22.76 4.89 -12.26
CA ARG A 213 -23.18 4.02 -11.16
C ARG A 213 -22.05 3.85 -10.14
N TYR A 214 -22.27 4.37 -8.96
CA TYR A 214 -21.35 4.23 -7.83
C TYR A 214 -21.51 2.86 -7.15
N LEU A 215 -20.41 2.14 -6.97
CA LEU A 215 -20.41 0.77 -6.43
C LEU A 215 -19.94 0.67 -4.97
N GLY A 216 -19.25 1.67 -4.42
CA GLY A 216 -18.79 1.67 -3.03
C GLY A 216 -17.46 2.38 -2.78
N THR A 217 -17.03 2.38 -1.51
CA THR A 217 -15.79 3.03 -1.04
C THR A 217 -14.84 2.04 -0.36
N VAL A 218 -13.53 2.26 -0.54
CA VAL A 218 -12.48 1.75 0.35
C VAL A 218 -11.75 2.93 1.02
N ALA A 219 -11.95 3.09 2.33
CA ALA A 219 -11.33 4.12 3.15
C ALA A 219 -10.21 3.52 4.02
N ILE A 220 -8.96 3.87 3.70
CA ILE A 220 -7.76 3.34 4.36
C ILE A 220 -7.22 4.39 5.34
N SER A 221 -6.95 4.00 6.57
CA SER A 221 -6.48 4.88 7.64
C SER A 221 -7.22 6.24 7.71
N PRO A 222 -8.58 6.30 7.59
CA PRO A 222 -9.26 7.55 7.33
C PRO A 222 -9.08 8.59 8.45
N ALA A 223 -8.73 9.81 8.07
CA ALA A 223 -8.82 10.95 8.94
C ALA A 223 -10.32 11.25 9.21
N THR A 224 -10.75 11.17 10.46
CA THR A 224 -12.17 11.31 10.84
C THR A 224 -12.36 12.50 11.76
N THR A 225 -11.99 12.35 13.03
CA THR A 225 -12.09 13.37 14.09
C THR A 225 -10.71 13.85 14.52
N ILE A 226 -10.08 14.67 13.66
CA ILE A 226 -8.68 15.12 13.80
C ILE A 226 -8.45 16.01 15.03
N LEU A 227 -9.41 16.85 15.41
CA LEU A 227 -9.34 17.65 16.64
C LEU A 227 -9.24 16.73 17.86
N ASP A 228 -10.09 15.71 17.93
CA ASP A 228 -10.11 14.77 19.06
C ASP A 228 -8.84 13.92 19.10
N MET A 229 -8.34 13.55 17.92
CA MET A 229 -7.05 12.89 17.77
C MET A 229 -5.93 13.74 18.37
N PHE A 230 -5.83 15.03 18.02
CA PHE A 230 -4.78 15.91 18.56
C PHE A 230 -4.93 16.19 20.05
N LYS A 231 -6.16 16.37 20.55
CA LYS A 231 -6.41 16.52 21.99
C LYS A 231 -5.89 15.31 22.75
N LEU A 232 -6.23 14.10 22.28
CA LEU A 232 -5.74 12.88 22.90
C LEU A 232 -4.22 12.74 22.83
N TYR A 233 -3.61 13.04 21.68
CA TYR A 233 -2.15 13.02 21.57
C TYR A 233 -1.52 14.01 22.56
N GLY A 234 -2.04 15.23 22.65
CA GLY A 234 -1.62 16.23 23.63
C GLY A 234 -1.70 15.71 25.08
N GLU A 235 -2.85 15.16 25.48
CA GLU A 235 -3.04 14.54 26.81
C GLU A 235 -2.05 13.40 27.08
N ASN A 236 -1.73 12.59 26.07
CA ASN A 236 -0.77 11.48 26.21
C ASN A 236 0.68 11.97 26.30
N LEU A 237 1.04 13.02 25.56
CA LEU A 237 2.37 13.63 25.64
C LEU A 237 2.63 14.32 26.97
N GLU A 238 1.60 14.94 27.57
CA GLU A 238 1.70 15.48 28.93
C GLU A 238 2.01 14.39 29.96
N LYS A 239 1.47 13.18 29.78
CA LYS A 239 1.68 12.04 30.68
C LYS A 239 3.01 11.32 30.46
N ASP A 240 3.45 11.20 29.21
CA ASP A 240 4.68 10.52 28.84
C ASP A 240 5.35 11.20 27.62
N PRO A 241 6.20 12.22 27.86
CA PRO A 241 6.86 12.96 26.79
C PRO A 241 7.73 12.10 25.88
N LYS A 242 8.14 10.90 26.32
CA LYS A 242 8.97 9.97 25.53
C LYS A 242 8.20 9.27 24.41
N LYS A 243 6.86 9.34 24.42
CA LYS A 243 5.99 8.83 23.34
C LYS A 243 5.79 9.83 22.20
N PHE A 244 6.53 10.93 22.19
CA PHE A 244 6.52 11.89 21.10
C PHE A 244 6.88 11.23 19.78
N ARG A 245 5.91 11.19 18.85
CA ARG A 245 6.11 10.84 17.45
C ARG A 245 6.25 12.13 16.65
N PRO A 246 7.45 12.44 16.11
CA PRO A 246 7.68 13.68 15.38
C PRO A 246 6.84 13.83 14.10
N TYR A 247 6.31 12.75 13.53
CA TYR A 247 5.52 12.83 12.31
C TYR A 247 4.06 13.26 12.60
N ASP A 248 3.34 12.51 13.44
CA ASP A 248 1.90 12.67 13.69
C ASP A 248 1.53 14.05 14.25
N VAL A 249 2.36 14.61 15.14
CA VAL A 249 2.06 15.89 15.82
C VAL A 249 2.68 17.08 15.11
N ALA A 250 3.75 16.89 14.36
CA ALA A 250 4.57 18.00 13.87
C ALA A 250 4.23 18.38 12.41
N ALA A 251 3.77 17.44 11.58
CA ALA A 251 3.26 17.71 10.22
C ALA A 251 1.77 18.11 10.20
N GLU A 252 0.95 17.32 10.88
CA GLU A 252 -0.50 17.33 10.67
C GLU A 252 -1.20 18.39 11.54
N LEU A 253 -0.63 18.71 12.71
CA LEU A 253 -1.19 19.73 13.61
C LEU A 253 -1.21 21.14 12.98
N PRO A 254 -0.11 21.66 12.39
CA PRO A 254 -0.17 22.94 11.69
C PRO A 254 -1.10 22.87 10.48
N SER A 255 -1.08 21.76 9.72
CA SER A 255 -1.99 21.53 8.57
C SER A 255 -3.46 21.61 8.96
N PHE A 256 -3.83 20.92 10.04
CA PHE A 256 -5.17 20.96 10.61
C PHE A 256 -5.54 22.35 11.10
N SER A 257 -4.63 23.03 11.82
CA SER A 257 -4.88 24.35 12.38
C SER A 257 -5.09 25.42 11.29
N ILE A 258 -4.31 25.37 10.21
CA ILE A 258 -4.47 26.25 9.04
C ILE A 258 -5.73 25.87 8.24
N GLY A 259 -5.98 24.58 8.01
CA GLY A 259 -7.19 24.11 7.34
C GLY A 259 -8.46 24.58 8.05
N LEU A 260 -8.48 24.46 9.38
CA LEU A 260 -9.59 24.89 10.21
C LEU A 260 -9.79 26.42 10.17
N SER A 261 -8.71 27.23 10.16
CA SER A 261 -8.86 28.69 10.04
C SER A 261 -9.38 29.13 8.66
N ARG A 262 -9.10 28.35 7.60
CA ARG A 262 -9.63 28.57 6.25
C ARG A 262 -11.12 28.24 6.12
N VAL A 263 -11.65 27.37 6.98
CA VAL A 263 -13.09 27.04 7.06
C VAL A 263 -13.82 27.91 8.08
N LEU A 264 -13.16 28.20 9.20
CA LEU A 264 -13.67 29.01 10.31
C LEU A 264 -12.76 30.22 10.53
N PRO A 265 -13.02 31.36 9.87
CA PRO A 265 -12.14 32.54 9.94
C PRO A 265 -11.92 33.11 11.36
N LYS A 266 -12.78 32.74 12.32
CA LYS A 266 -12.65 33.13 13.73
C LYS A 266 -11.72 32.22 14.55
N TYR A 267 -11.28 31.09 14.00
CA TYR A 267 -10.39 30.15 14.68
C TYR A 267 -8.98 30.75 14.80
N LYS A 268 -8.46 30.83 16.03
CA LYS A 268 -7.20 31.52 16.36
C LYS A 268 -6.03 30.58 16.63
N HIS A 269 -6.01 29.39 16.01
CA HIS A 269 -4.93 28.41 16.16
C HIS A 269 -4.64 28.03 17.63
N GLU A 270 -5.70 27.82 18.41
CA GLU A 270 -5.61 27.66 19.88
C GLU A 270 -4.93 26.35 20.31
N LEU A 271 -4.90 25.34 19.44
CA LEU A 271 -4.16 24.09 19.64
C LEU A 271 -2.65 24.22 19.49
N LEU A 272 -2.15 25.28 18.83
CA LEU A 272 -0.72 25.42 18.59
C LEU A 272 -0.03 26.03 19.80
N GLY A 273 1.10 25.44 20.18
CA GLY A 273 2.03 26.06 21.11
C GLY A 273 2.60 27.37 20.54
N LYS A 274 3.15 28.21 21.42
CA LYS A 274 3.59 29.57 21.06
C LYS A 274 4.65 29.57 19.94
N GLY A 275 5.62 28.67 20.02
CA GLY A 275 6.70 28.56 19.03
C GLY A 275 6.19 28.20 17.64
N LEU A 276 5.36 27.15 17.52
CA LEU A 276 4.82 26.72 16.24
C LEU A 276 3.84 27.75 15.66
N LYS A 277 3.05 28.39 16.53
CA LYS A 277 2.17 29.50 16.13
C LYS A 277 2.94 30.68 15.54
N GLN A 278 4.13 30.99 16.07
CA GLN A 278 5.01 32.03 15.52
C GLN A 278 5.54 31.66 14.13
N ARG A 279 5.74 30.37 13.86
CA ARG A 279 6.27 29.85 12.58
C ARG A 279 5.23 29.69 11.47
N LEU A 280 3.93 29.82 11.77
CA LEU A 280 2.88 29.75 10.73
C LEU A 280 3.09 30.76 9.60
N GLY A 281 3.47 32.00 9.94
CA GLY A 281 3.73 33.02 8.92
C GLY A 281 4.98 32.72 8.07
N LEU A 282 5.91 31.91 8.58
CA LEU A 282 7.02 31.39 7.79
C LEU A 282 6.53 30.32 6.82
N MET A 283 5.68 29.39 7.26
CA MET A 283 5.07 28.37 6.40
C MET A 283 4.28 28.99 5.24
N ASP A 284 3.52 30.06 5.50
CA ASP A 284 2.78 30.78 4.45
C ASP A 284 3.71 31.48 3.46
N LYS A 285 4.86 32.00 3.94
CA LYS A 285 5.86 32.63 3.06
C LYS A 285 6.62 31.62 2.23
N THR A 286 6.95 30.46 2.82
CA THR A 286 7.74 29.43 2.16
C THR A 286 6.89 28.49 1.30
N GLN A 287 5.58 28.42 1.57
CA GLN A 287 4.64 27.51 0.93
C GLN A 287 5.14 26.05 0.94
N VAL A 288 5.69 25.64 2.07
CA VAL A 288 6.23 24.29 2.28
C VAL A 288 5.14 23.22 2.25
N CYS A 289 5.51 22.03 1.82
CA CYS A 289 4.63 20.86 1.80
C CYS A 289 4.79 20.05 3.10
N THR A 290 4.23 18.85 3.18
CA THR A 290 4.16 18.08 4.44
C THR A 290 5.52 17.94 5.13
N ASN A 291 6.60 17.65 4.40
CA ASN A 291 7.91 17.46 5.04
C ASN A 291 8.41 18.80 5.59
N GLY A 292 8.33 19.88 4.83
CA GLY A 292 8.73 21.21 5.31
C GLY A 292 7.94 21.63 6.55
N MET A 293 6.65 21.28 6.67
CA MET A 293 5.89 21.52 7.89
C MET A 293 6.41 20.76 9.11
N ILE A 294 6.85 19.51 8.94
CA ILE A 294 7.55 18.74 9.99
C ILE A 294 8.83 19.47 10.40
N GLY A 295 9.62 19.91 9.42
CA GLY A 295 10.86 20.65 9.66
C GLY A 295 10.69 21.88 10.54
N MET A 296 9.53 22.55 10.46
CA MET A 296 9.24 23.74 11.26
C MET A 296 8.92 23.46 12.73
N SER A 297 8.86 22.20 13.16
CA SER A 297 8.42 21.83 14.51
C SER A 297 9.37 20.87 15.24
N VAL A 298 10.30 20.22 14.54
CA VAL A 298 11.21 19.20 15.13
C VAL A 298 12.19 19.74 16.17
N ASP A 299 12.60 21.01 16.09
CA ASP A 299 13.52 21.65 17.05
C ASP A 299 12.78 22.34 18.22
N LEU A 300 11.45 22.40 18.18
CA LEU A 300 10.66 23.02 19.23
C LEU A 300 10.42 22.02 20.38
N PRO A 301 10.47 22.49 21.65
CA PRO A 301 10.01 21.67 22.76
C PRO A 301 8.49 21.44 22.62
N ILE A 302 7.99 20.29 23.11
CA ILE A 302 6.59 19.85 22.92
C ILE A 302 5.56 20.94 23.32
N LYS A 303 5.79 21.68 24.42
CA LYS A 303 4.93 22.77 24.88
C LYS A 303 4.80 23.94 23.89
N ASP A 304 5.80 24.12 23.03
CA ASP A 304 5.82 25.15 21.99
C ASP A 304 5.30 24.61 20.65
N VAL A 305 5.03 23.29 20.55
CA VAL A 305 4.37 22.63 19.42
C VAL A 305 2.86 22.55 19.62
N ILE A 306 2.39 22.02 20.76
CA ILE A 306 0.98 21.74 21.02
C ILE A 306 0.50 22.30 22.37
N HIS A 307 -0.72 22.81 22.40
CA HIS A 307 -1.47 23.20 23.59
C HIS A 307 -2.74 22.35 23.70
N ALA A 308 -2.67 21.27 24.49
CA ALA A 308 -3.65 20.17 24.51
C ALA A 308 -5.08 20.61 24.90
N LYS A 309 -5.23 21.73 25.60
CA LYS A 309 -6.52 22.30 26.06
C LYS A 309 -7.07 23.41 25.15
N GLY A 310 -6.49 23.63 23.98
CA GLY A 310 -6.97 24.64 23.03
C GLY A 310 -8.16 24.18 22.17
N GLY A 311 -8.96 25.13 21.65
CA GLY A 311 -9.89 24.88 20.54
C GLY A 311 -11.32 24.45 20.90
N GLU A 312 -11.77 24.64 22.15
CA GLU A 312 -12.96 23.99 22.70
C GLU A 312 -14.32 24.40 22.11
N SER A 313 -14.51 25.59 21.52
CA SER A 313 -15.87 25.98 21.07
C SER A 313 -16.07 25.96 19.55
N ASN A 314 -15.20 26.62 18.80
CA ASN A 314 -15.37 26.72 17.34
C ASN A 314 -14.81 25.49 16.59
N GLY A 315 -13.77 24.85 17.13
CA GLY A 315 -13.13 23.71 16.48
C GLY A 315 -13.99 22.45 16.49
N GLU A 316 -14.70 22.19 17.60
CA GLU A 316 -15.57 21.01 17.75
C GLU A 316 -16.75 21.06 16.77
N LYS A 317 -17.38 22.23 16.65
CA LYS A 317 -18.43 22.45 15.65
C LYS A 317 -17.89 22.27 14.22
N GLY A 318 -16.73 22.85 13.93
CA GLY A 318 -16.08 22.69 12.62
C GLY A 318 -15.82 21.24 12.26
N GLN A 319 -15.26 20.47 13.19
CA GLN A 319 -15.03 19.04 12.99
C GLN A 319 -16.35 18.27 12.81
N HIS A 320 -17.35 18.52 13.65
CA HIS A 320 -18.65 17.85 13.55
C HIS A 320 -19.29 18.07 12.17
N ASP A 321 -19.19 19.29 11.64
CA ASP A 321 -19.79 19.66 10.36
C ASP A 321 -19.00 19.09 9.16
N THR A 322 -17.72 18.74 9.32
CA THR A 322 -16.88 18.25 8.23
C THR A 322 -16.58 16.76 8.27
N ALA A 323 -16.51 16.12 9.44
CA ALA A 323 -16.08 14.73 9.59
C ALA A 323 -17.01 13.72 8.87
N PRO A 324 -16.47 12.62 8.35
CA PRO A 324 -17.25 11.46 7.92
C PRO A 324 -17.72 10.63 9.13
N GLY A 325 -18.65 9.72 8.90
CA GLY A 325 -19.18 8.78 9.90
C GLY A 325 -20.51 9.21 10.52
N SER A 326 -21.14 10.28 10.00
CA SER A 326 -22.43 10.79 10.47
C SER A 326 -23.58 10.59 9.48
N GLY A 327 -23.29 10.14 8.26
CA GLY A 327 -24.28 9.87 7.22
C GLY A 327 -24.47 8.38 6.95
N GLN A 328 -25.41 8.07 6.05
CA GLN A 328 -25.64 6.71 5.56
C GLN A 328 -25.14 6.59 4.12
N SER A 329 -24.42 5.51 3.82
CA SER A 329 -24.06 5.17 2.44
C SER A 329 -25.05 4.14 1.88
N PRO A 330 -25.55 4.32 0.65
CA PRO A 330 -26.37 3.30 -0.01
C PRO A 330 -25.52 2.14 -0.56
N GLN A 331 -24.20 2.30 -0.61
CA GLN A 331 -23.26 1.30 -1.13
C GLN A 331 -22.30 0.82 -0.04
N PRO A 332 -21.63 -0.33 -0.22
CA PRO A 332 -20.64 -0.82 0.73
C PRO A 332 -19.50 0.17 0.98
N VAL A 333 -19.10 0.32 2.24
CA VAL A 333 -17.93 1.09 2.67
C VAL A 333 -16.99 0.15 3.43
N LEU A 334 -15.84 -0.16 2.84
CA LEU A 334 -14.77 -0.89 3.51
C LEU A 334 -13.85 0.11 4.22
N VAL A 335 -13.76 0.02 5.55
CA VAL A 335 -12.82 0.82 6.34
C VAL A 335 -11.66 -0.06 6.80
N VAL A 336 -10.43 0.34 6.47
CA VAL A 336 -9.19 -0.33 6.88
C VAL A 336 -8.47 0.56 7.87
N GLN A 337 -8.47 0.23 9.17
CA GLN A 337 -7.94 1.06 10.26
C GLN A 337 -7.12 0.23 11.25
N GLY A 338 -5.98 0.76 11.73
CA GLY A 338 -5.15 0.10 12.73
C GLY A 338 -5.73 0.17 14.16
N LEU A 339 -5.35 -0.81 15.00
CA LEU A 339 -5.81 -0.90 16.39
C LEU A 339 -5.32 0.24 17.29
N ASN A 340 -4.20 0.89 16.93
CA ASN A 340 -3.64 2.04 17.64
C ASN A 340 -4.14 3.39 17.11
N ASP A 341 -4.87 3.41 15.99
CA ASP A 341 -5.39 4.63 15.38
C ASP A 341 -6.69 5.11 16.04
N THR A 342 -6.84 4.74 17.32
CA THR A 342 -7.92 5.15 18.19
C THR A 342 -7.31 5.57 19.53
N GLY A 343 -7.30 6.88 19.78
CA GLY A 343 -8.41 7.32 20.61
C GLY A 343 -8.56 6.59 21.96
N ASN A 344 -7.62 6.56 22.90
CA ASN A 344 -7.82 5.84 24.17
C ASN A 344 -8.79 6.57 25.13
N LYS A 345 -10.08 6.23 25.06
CA LYS A 345 -11.04 6.27 26.18
C LYS A 345 -11.95 5.04 26.06
N VAL A 346 -12.42 4.48 27.18
CA VAL A 346 -13.33 3.30 27.21
C VAL A 346 -14.61 3.52 26.38
N HIS A 347 -15.00 4.77 26.14
CA HIS A 347 -16.06 5.13 25.19
C HIS A 347 -15.68 4.94 23.71
N LEU A 348 -14.42 5.18 23.33
CA LEU A 348 -13.90 5.00 21.97
C LEU A 348 -13.77 3.53 21.57
N GLN A 349 -13.59 2.61 22.54
CA GLN A 349 -13.62 1.16 22.27
C GLN A 349 -15.03 0.68 21.91
N ALA A 350 -16.04 1.09 22.67
CA ALA A 350 -17.44 0.82 22.33
C ALA A 350 -17.80 1.51 21.01
N GLU A 351 -17.38 2.76 20.80
CA GLU A 351 -17.65 3.47 19.56
C GLU A 351 -16.95 2.82 18.34
N ARG A 352 -15.73 2.28 18.49
CA ARG A 352 -15.06 1.49 17.44
C ARG A 352 -15.90 0.27 17.07
N VAL A 353 -16.37 -0.48 18.07
CA VAL A 353 -17.24 -1.65 17.86
C VAL A 353 -18.53 -1.23 17.17
N ARG A 354 -19.16 -0.11 17.60
CA ARG A 354 -20.33 0.47 16.95
C ARG A 354 -20.06 0.75 15.47
N LYS A 355 -18.98 1.49 15.16
CA LYS A 355 -18.59 1.85 13.79
C LYS A 355 -18.33 0.62 12.92
N VAL A 356 -17.66 -0.41 13.43
CA VAL A 356 -17.41 -1.65 12.67
C VAL A 356 -18.72 -2.37 12.34
N ILE A 357 -19.66 -2.46 13.29
CA ILE A 357 -20.97 -3.10 13.07
C ILE A 357 -21.84 -2.26 12.11
N GLU A 358 -21.85 -0.94 12.27
CA GLU A 358 -22.58 0.00 11.41
C GLU A 358 -22.01 0.01 9.97
N ALA A 359 -20.70 -0.17 9.79
CA ALA A 359 -20.08 -0.36 8.49
C ALA A 359 -20.45 -1.69 7.80
N GLY A 360 -21.18 -2.57 8.49
CA GLY A 360 -21.70 -3.82 7.93
C GLY A 360 -20.88 -5.06 8.26
N CYS A 361 -19.88 -4.97 9.15
CA CYS A 361 -19.21 -6.15 9.66
C CYS A 361 -20.17 -6.96 10.54
N ASP A 362 -20.32 -8.24 10.25
CA ASP A 362 -21.27 -9.12 10.93
C ASP A 362 -20.59 -10.04 11.96
N GLN A 363 -19.27 -10.20 11.92
CA GLN A 363 -18.48 -11.01 12.87
C GLN A 363 -17.10 -10.41 13.11
N LEU A 364 -16.70 -10.27 14.38
CA LEU A 364 -15.41 -9.72 14.80
C LEU A 364 -14.42 -10.85 15.12
N GLY A 365 -13.44 -11.09 14.25
CA GLY A 365 -12.39 -12.08 14.46
C GLY A 365 -11.25 -11.55 15.34
N GLY A 366 -10.79 -12.35 16.31
CA GLY A 366 -9.68 -11.96 17.21
C GLY A 366 -10.04 -10.94 18.30
N GLU A 367 -11.32 -10.59 18.42
CA GLU A 367 -11.88 -9.74 19.48
C GLU A 367 -12.51 -10.62 20.57
N SER A 368 -12.28 -10.29 21.85
CA SER A 368 -12.69 -11.10 22.99
C SER A 368 -13.70 -10.43 23.91
N ARG A 369 -14.20 -9.24 23.52
CA ARG A 369 -15.03 -8.37 24.37
C ARG A 369 -16.44 -8.15 23.84
N PRO A 370 -17.32 -9.18 23.85
CA PRO A 370 -18.69 -9.05 23.36
C PRO A 370 -19.55 -8.07 24.17
N GLU A 371 -19.17 -7.78 25.42
CA GLU A 371 -19.88 -6.83 26.29
C GLU A 371 -19.92 -5.41 25.73
N LEU A 372 -18.98 -5.06 24.85
CA LEU A 372 -18.99 -3.77 24.15
C LEU A 372 -20.21 -3.65 23.23
N VAL A 373 -20.58 -4.72 22.52
CA VAL A 373 -21.79 -4.76 21.66
C VAL A 373 -23.04 -4.64 22.51
N VAL A 374 -23.12 -5.43 23.58
CA VAL A 374 -24.27 -5.42 24.50
C VAL A 374 -24.50 -4.04 25.09
N LYS A 375 -23.42 -3.38 25.55
CA LYS A 375 -23.48 -2.03 26.11
C LYS A 375 -24.02 -1.01 25.10
N LEU A 376 -23.60 -1.08 23.84
CA LEU A 376 -24.08 -0.18 22.80
C LEU A 376 -25.58 -0.32 22.56
N VAL A 377 -26.09 -1.55 22.55
CA VAL A 377 -27.54 -1.81 22.38
C VAL A 377 -28.32 -1.30 23.59
N GLN A 378 -27.88 -1.62 24.81
CA GLN A 378 -28.53 -1.17 26.04
C GLN A 378 -28.56 0.36 26.18
N GLN A 379 -27.53 1.05 25.70
CA GLN A 379 -27.46 2.50 25.71
C GLN A 379 -28.24 3.16 24.56
N GLY A 380 -28.89 2.37 23.69
CA GLY A 380 -29.60 2.87 22.51
C GLY A 380 -28.69 3.43 21.42
N LEU A 381 -27.37 3.22 21.54
CA LEU A 381 -26.37 3.70 20.58
C LEU A 381 -26.26 2.77 19.36
N LEU A 382 -26.71 1.52 19.49
CA LEU A 382 -26.82 0.59 18.37
C LEU A 382 -28.23 -0.03 18.41
N PRO A 383 -29.07 0.19 17.38
CA PRO A 383 -30.41 -0.38 17.40
C PRO A 383 -30.34 -1.91 17.32
N GLU A 384 -31.17 -2.60 18.09
CA GLU A 384 -31.25 -4.07 18.08
C GLU A 384 -31.56 -4.61 16.68
N SER A 385 -32.37 -3.88 15.90
CA SER A 385 -32.65 -4.21 14.50
C SER A 385 -31.40 -4.29 13.60
N ARG A 386 -30.32 -3.56 13.92
CA ARG A 386 -29.04 -3.74 13.23
C ARG A 386 -28.40 -5.07 13.61
N ILE A 387 -28.44 -5.47 14.87
CA ILE A 387 -27.95 -6.78 15.31
C ILE A 387 -28.73 -7.90 14.62
N ASP A 388 -30.05 -7.77 14.48
CA ASP A 388 -30.89 -8.74 13.77
C ASP A 388 -30.43 -9.01 12.33
N VAL A 389 -29.90 -8.01 11.64
CA VAL A 389 -29.34 -8.19 10.29
C VAL A 389 -28.10 -9.09 10.32
N SER A 390 -27.19 -8.88 11.27
CA SER A 390 -25.99 -9.72 11.43
C SER A 390 -26.37 -11.13 11.83
N VAL A 391 -27.28 -11.27 12.80
CA VAL A 391 -27.77 -12.58 13.25
C VAL A 391 -28.42 -13.33 12.10
N ARG A 392 -29.23 -12.69 11.26
CA ARG A 392 -29.86 -13.32 10.10
C ARG A 392 -28.83 -13.81 9.08
N ARG A 393 -27.84 -12.99 8.73
CA ARG A 393 -26.76 -13.36 7.79
C ARG A 393 -25.93 -14.53 8.30
N LEU A 394 -25.45 -14.44 9.54
CA LEU A 394 -24.66 -15.50 10.15
C LEU A 394 -25.46 -16.80 10.33
N SER A 395 -26.73 -16.69 10.74
CA SER A 395 -27.59 -17.86 10.90
C SER A 395 -27.91 -18.50 9.55
N GLN A 396 -28.14 -17.71 8.50
CA GLN A 396 -28.39 -18.24 7.16
C GLN A 396 -27.22 -19.13 6.68
N GLU A 397 -25.97 -18.69 6.86
CA GLU A 397 -24.81 -19.51 6.50
C GLU A 397 -24.72 -20.78 7.38
N LYS A 398 -25.01 -20.67 8.69
CA LYS A 398 -25.07 -21.85 9.57
C LYS A 398 -26.15 -22.86 9.17
N PHE A 399 -27.31 -22.39 8.70
CA PHE A 399 -28.36 -23.26 8.17
C PHE A 399 -27.94 -23.91 6.84
N LYS A 400 -27.36 -23.15 5.90
CA LYS A 400 -26.87 -23.70 4.62
C LYS A 400 -25.81 -24.76 4.82
N LEU A 401 -24.93 -24.57 5.81
CA LEU A 401 -23.91 -25.55 6.20
C LEU A 401 -24.47 -26.75 6.97
N GLY A 402 -25.79 -26.78 7.26
CA GLY A 402 -26.44 -27.86 7.99
C GLY A 402 -26.10 -27.90 9.49
N LEU A 403 -25.53 -26.83 10.05
CA LEU A 403 -25.06 -26.83 11.45
C LEU A 403 -26.20 -26.87 12.47
N PHE A 404 -27.44 -26.58 12.07
CA PHE A 404 -28.61 -26.76 12.94
C PHE A 404 -29.15 -28.20 12.89
N ASP A 405 -28.89 -28.94 11.81
CA ASP A 405 -29.34 -30.32 11.64
C ASP A 405 -28.29 -31.31 12.17
N ASN A 406 -27.01 -31.02 11.91
CA ASN A 406 -25.86 -31.80 12.35
C ASN A 406 -24.67 -30.89 12.72
N PRO A 407 -24.62 -30.37 13.97
CA PRO A 407 -23.61 -29.39 14.40
C PRO A 407 -22.21 -29.99 14.62
N PHE A 408 -22.10 -31.30 14.80
CA PHE A 408 -20.87 -31.94 15.27
C PHE A 408 -20.14 -32.65 14.15
N VAL A 409 -18.81 -32.65 14.25
CA VAL A 409 -17.95 -33.46 13.37
C VAL A 409 -18.01 -34.92 13.80
N ASP A 410 -18.07 -35.83 12.83
CA ASP A 410 -17.81 -37.24 13.07
C ASP A 410 -16.30 -37.47 13.21
N ILE A 411 -15.86 -37.78 14.42
CA ILE A 411 -14.44 -37.93 14.76
C ILE A 411 -13.82 -39.11 14.04
N GLU A 412 -14.54 -40.24 13.93
CA GLU A 412 -14.06 -41.45 13.29
C GLU A 412 -13.90 -41.21 11.79
N GLN A 413 -14.88 -40.59 11.16
CA GLN A 413 -14.81 -40.21 9.75
C GLN A 413 -13.70 -39.18 9.48
N ALA A 414 -13.57 -38.15 10.32
CA ALA A 414 -12.52 -37.15 10.16
C ALA A 414 -11.11 -37.77 10.26
N THR A 415 -10.92 -38.70 11.20
CA THR A 415 -9.66 -39.42 11.38
C THR A 415 -9.40 -40.39 10.21
N ALA A 416 -10.43 -41.00 9.64
CA ALA A 416 -10.30 -41.82 8.45
C ALA A 416 -9.93 -41.00 7.19
N ILE A 417 -10.37 -39.75 7.09
CA ILE A 417 -10.12 -38.87 5.94
C ILE A 417 -8.75 -38.19 6.03
N VAL A 418 -8.42 -37.56 7.15
CA VAL A 418 -7.21 -36.72 7.28
C VAL A 418 -5.95 -37.59 7.20
N GLY A 419 -5.07 -37.29 6.24
CA GLY A 419 -3.79 -37.99 6.09
C GLY A 419 -3.91 -39.43 5.58
N ASN A 420 -5.04 -39.80 4.97
CA ASN A 420 -5.20 -41.13 4.37
C ASN A 420 -4.19 -41.38 3.23
N ALA A 421 -3.98 -42.65 2.88
CA ALA A 421 -2.97 -43.07 1.91
C ALA A 421 -3.17 -42.47 0.50
N GLU A 422 -4.42 -42.27 0.06
CA GLU A 422 -4.72 -41.68 -1.24
C GLU A 422 -4.33 -40.20 -1.26
N PHE A 423 -4.69 -39.43 -0.23
CA PHE A 423 -4.35 -38.02 -0.12
C PHE A 423 -2.84 -37.81 0.04
N LEU A 424 -2.15 -38.68 0.78
CA LEU A 424 -0.69 -38.66 0.86
C LEU A 424 -0.04 -38.93 -0.50
N LYS A 425 -0.59 -39.89 -1.27
CA LYS A 425 -0.11 -40.21 -2.61
C LYS A 425 -0.31 -39.03 -3.58
N GLU A 426 -1.49 -38.42 -3.62
CA GLU A 426 -1.76 -37.26 -4.47
C GLU A 426 -0.95 -36.03 -4.02
N GLY A 427 -0.77 -35.84 -2.71
CA GLY A 427 0.11 -34.82 -2.15
C GLY A 427 1.58 -35.00 -2.57
N MET A 428 2.09 -36.24 -2.54
CA MET A 428 3.43 -36.57 -3.03
C MET A 428 3.57 -36.28 -4.53
N LYS A 429 2.56 -36.64 -5.32
CA LYS A 429 2.52 -36.36 -6.76
C LYS A 429 2.52 -34.85 -7.04
N ALA A 430 1.73 -34.07 -6.30
CA ALA A 430 1.71 -32.62 -6.42
C ALA A 430 3.09 -32.01 -6.09
N GLN A 431 3.76 -32.49 -5.03
CA GLN A 431 5.10 -32.05 -4.67
C GLN A 431 6.12 -32.35 -5.78
N MET A 432 6.15 -33.58 -6.31
CA MET A 432 7.06 -33.94 -7.41
C MET A 432 6.84 -33.09 -8.66
N ARG A 433 5.58 -32.84 -9.03
CA ARG A 433 5.23 -31.99 -10.19
C ARG A 433 5.57 -30.52 -9.99
N SER A 434 5.62 -30.06 -8.74
CA SER A 434 5.96 -28.66 -8.43
C SER A 434 7.46 -28.35 -8.46
N LEU A 435 8.33 -29.37 -8.53
CA LEU A 435 9.78 -29.19 -8.62
C LEU A 435 10.15 -28.63 -9.99
N THR A 436 10.84 -27.50 -9.99
CA THR A 436 11.24 -26.76 -11.19
C THR A 436 12.73 -26.95 -11.42
N LEU A 437 13.12 -27.63 -12.50
CA LEU A 437 14.53 -27.80 -12.89
C LEU A 437 14.98 -26.61 -13.73
N LEU A 438 15.92 -25.81 -13.25
CA LEU A 438 16.42 -24.62 -13.94
C LEU A 438 17.55 -24.95 -14.91
N THR A 439 18.49 -25.81 -14.50
CA THR A 439 19.63 -26.26 -15.31
C THR A 439 19.95 -27.73 -15.06
N ASN A 440 20.48 -28.41 -16.10
CA ASN A 440 20.94 -29.80 -16.03
C ASN A 440 22.12 -30.00 -17.00
N LYS A 441 23.34 -29.69 -16.55
CA LYS A 441 24.55 -29.77 -17.38
C LYS A 441 24.92 -31.23 -17.64
N GLU A 442 25.35 -31.51 -18.86
CA GLU A 442 25.76 -32.85 -19.31
C GLU A 442 24.69 -33.94 -19.09
N SER A 443 23.43 -33.54 -18.91
CA SER A 443 22.32 -34.44 -18.54
C SER A 443 22.67 -35.32 -17.34
N ILE A 444 23.34 -34.76 -16.31
CA ILE A 444 23.72 -35.48 -15.10
C ILE A 444 22.52 -36.05 -14.33
N LEU A 445 21.33 -35.44 -14.51
CA LEU A 445 20.06 -35.93 -14.00
C LEU A 445 19.18 -36.55 -15.11
N PRO A 446 18.40 -37.60 -14.77
CA PRO A 446 18.28 -38.23 -13.45
C PRO A 446 19.50 -39.08 -13.07
N ILE A 447 19.78 -39.25 -11.77
CA ILE A 447 20.88 -40.09 -11.29
C ILE A 447 20.56 -41.57 -11.57
N ARG A 448 21.16 -42.13 -12.62
CA ARG A 448 20.92 -43.53 -13.03
C ARG A 448 21.76 -44.56 -12.26
N THR A 449 22.96 -44.19 -11.84
CA THR A 449 23.88 -45.08 -11.13
C THR A 449 23.94 -44.75 -9.63
N LYS A 450 23.60 -45.74 -8.80
CA LYS A 450 23.49 -45.57 -7.34
C LYS A 450 24.80 -45.78 -6.58
N ALA A 451 25.84 -46.32 -7.23
CA ALA A 451 27.17 -46.49 -6.66
C ALA A 451 27.92 -45.14 -6.64
N ARG A 452 27.39 -44.16 -5.92
CA ARG A 452 28.00 -42.84 -5.71
C ARG A 452 28.03 -42.51 -4.22
N ARG A 453 29.16 -42.00 -3.76
CA ARG A 453 29.34 -41.36 -2.46
C ARG A 453 28.80 -39.95 -2.53
N LEU A 454 27.83 -39.63 -1.67
CA LEU A 454 27.13 -38.35 -1.67
C LEU A 454 27.52 -37.51 -0.47
N TYR A 455 27.86 -36.24 -0.71
CA TYR A 455 27.88 -35.22 0.32
C TYR A 455 26.51 -34.51 0.35
N LEU A 456 25.97 -34.27 1.55
CA LEU A 456 24.60 -33.78 1.73
C LEU A 456 24.55 -32.54 2.63
N GLU A 457 23.78 -31.53 2.22
CA GLU A 457 23.33 -30.44 3.10
C GLU A 457 21.82 -30.26 3.00
N GLY A 458 21.15 -30.00 4.13
CA GLY A 458 19.68 -29.82 4.16
C GLY A 458 18.87 -31.08 3.85
N ILE A 459 19.52 -32.25 3.85
CA ILE A 459 18.91 -33.56 3.60
C ILE A 459 19.32 -34.53 4.72
N GLY A 460 18.35 -35.25 5.29
CA GLY A 460 18.63 -36.31 6.27
C GLY A 460 19.36 -37.49 5.63
N ARG A 461 20.34 -38.08 6.30
CA ARG A 461 21.15 -39.18 5.72
C ARG A 461 20.32 -40.43 5.43
N GLU A 462 19.39 -40.77 6.31
CA GLU A 462 18.60 -42.01 6.26
C GLU A 462 17.77 -42.15 4.98
N ILE A 463 17.17 -41.05 4.50
CA ILE A 463 16.35 -41.08 3.29
C ILE A 463 17.15 -41.34 2.01
N VAL A 464 18.43 -40.97 2.03
CA VAL A 464 19.37 -41.13 0.92
C VAL A 464 20.00 -42.52 0.96
N ILE A 465 20.39 -42.99 2.15
CA ILE A 465 20.90 -44.36 2.37
C ILE A 465 19.85 -45.40 1.99
N SER A 466 18.59 -45.21 2.41
CA SER A 466 17.47 -46.11 2.03
C SER A 466 17.21 -46.17 0.52
N ARG A 467 17.72 -45.23 -0.27
CA ARG A 467 17.65 -45.24 -1.74
C ARG A 467 18.84 -45.93 -2.42
N GLY A 468 19.82 -46.39 -1.63
CA GLY A 468 20.97 -47.17 -2.06
C GLY A 468 22.26 -46.38 -2.28
N PHE A 469 22.34 -45.13 -1.78
CA PHE A 469 23.53 -44.29 -1.88
C PHE A 469 24.42 -44.41 -0.64
N GLN A 470 25.72 -44.20 -0.82
CA GLN A 470 26.65 -44.04 0.29
C GLN A 470 26.74 -42.55 0.64
N VAL A 471 26.81 -42.20 1.93
CA VAL A 471 26.92 -40.79 2.36
C VAL A 471 28.27 -40.58 3.04
N VAL A 472 29.00 -39.55 2.60
CA VAL A 472 30.30 -39.15 3.13
C VAL A 472 30.18 -37.83 3.91
N ASP A 473 31.17 -37.55 4.76
CA ASP A 473 31.10 -36.41 5.67
C ASP A 473 31.70 -35.14 5.09
N THR A 474 32.53 -35.25 4.05
CA THR A 474 33.18 -34.12 3.39
C THR A 474 32.92 -34.10 1.88
N SER A 475 32.86 -32.91 1.29
CA SER A 475 32.64 -32.76 -0.16
C SER A 475 33.79 -33.31 -1.02
N ASN A 476 35.01 -33.40 -0.47
CA ASN A 476 36.18 -33.93 -1.19
C ASN A 476 36.14 -35.46 -1.36
N GLU A 477 35.38 -36.16 -0.53
CA GLU A 477 35.21 -37.61 -0.60
C GLU A 477 34.04 -38.02 -1.50
N ALA A 478 33.24 -37.06 -1.95
CA ALA A 478 32.00 -37.29 -2.67
C ALA A 478 32.23 -37.41 -4.17
N ASP A 479 31.51 -38.34 -4.79
CA ASP A 479 31.40 -38.42 -6.24
C ASP A 479 30.35 -37.40 -6.77
N LEU A 480 29.45 -36.94 -5.89
CA LEU A 480 28.40 -35.96 -6.16
C LEU A 480 27.94 -35.31 -4.85
N ALA A 481 27.71 -34.00 -4.85
CA ALA A 481 27.10 -33.29 -3.72
C ALA A 481 25.63 -32.94 -4.01
N ILE A 482 24.78 -33.00 -2.98
CA ILE A 482 23.38 -32.56 -3.05
C ILE A 482 23.09 -31.61 -1.89
N LEU A 483 22.76 -30.35 -2.20
CA LEU A 483 22.47 -29.33 -1.18
C LEU A 483 21.03 -28.83 -1.35
N ARG A 484 20.27 -28.80 -0.26
CA ARG A 484 18.99 -28.10 -0.18
C ARG A 484 19.17 -26.80 0.62
N LEU A 485 19.06 -25.68 -0.09
CA LEU A 485 19.28 -24.34 0.42
C LEU A 485 17.94 -23.61 0.61
N LYS A 486 17.96 -22.53 1.38
CA LYS A 486 16.84 -21.58 1.47
C LYS A 486 17.20 -20.32 0.71
N ALA A 487 16.18 -19.62 0.20
CA ALA A 487 16.37 -18.26 -0.31
C ALA A 487 17.02 -17.37 0.77
N PRO A 488 17.95 -16.49 0.40
CA PRO A 488 18.62 -15.61 1.35
C PRO A 488 17.65 -14.55 1.89
N TYR A 489 17.88 -14.16 3.14
CA TYR A 489 17.16 -13.06 3.78
C TYR A 489 17.96 -12.51 4.96
N GLU A 490 17.56 -11.32 5.41
CA GLU A 490 18.10 -10.67 6.60
C GLU A 490 17.08 -10.78 7.74
N PRO A 491 17.41 -11.52 8.83
CA PRO A 491 16.55 -11.57 10.00
C PRO A 491 16.34 -10.19 10.62
N ARG A 492 15.10 -9.89 11.03
CA ARG A 492 14.75 -8.65 11.75
C ARG A 492 14.41 -8.94 13.21
N SER A 493 14.71 -8.00 14.10
CA SER A 493 14.30 -8.04 15.50
C SER A 493 12.87 -7.48 15.66
N GLY A 494 12.10 -7.99 16.62
CA GLY A 494 10.74 -7.49 16.92
C GLY A 494 9.60 -8.47 16.64
N GLY A 495 8.39 -8.13 17.11
CA GLY A 495 7.22 -9.01 17.21
C GLY A 495 6.76 -9.68 15.92
N PHE A 496 5.88 -9.02 15.14
CA PHE A 496 5.29 -9.58 13.91
C PHE A 496 6.30 -9.64 12.76
N GLU A 497 7.21 -8.66 12.68
CA GLU A 497 8.20 -8.56 11.59
C GLU A 497 9.19 -9.73 11.55
N LYS A 498 9.49 -10.40 12.68
CA LYS A 498 10.34 -11.61 12.68
C LYS A 498 9.76 -12.77 11.87
N MET A 499 8.45 -12.72 11.57
CA MET A 499 7.76 -13.77 10.81
C MET A 499 7.93 -13.59 9.29
N PHE A 500 8.58 -12.52 8.82
CA PHE A 500 8.73 -12.22 7.40
C PHE A 500 10.21 -12.24 6.97
N HIS A 501 10.48 -12.86 5.81
CA HIS A 501 11.80 -12.82 5.18
C HIS A 501 11.93 -11.56 4.31
N THR A 502 12.88 -10.68 4.66
CA THR A 502 13.12 -9.39 3.99
C THR A 502 14.61 -9.16 3.73
N GLY A 503 14.99 -8.00 3.20
CA GLY A 503 16.37 -7.64 2.89
C GLY A 503 16.87 -8.21 1.56
N SER A 504 18.18 -8.29 1.40
CA SER A 504 18.84 -8.72 0.17
C SER A 504 18.36 -10.08 -0.35
N LEU A 505 18.25 -10.19 -1.69
CA LEU A 505 17.99 -11.46 -2.40
C LEU A 505 19.29 -12.20 -2.77
N GLU A 506 20.46 -11.64 -2.42
CA GLU A 506 21.76 -12.25 -2.63
C GLU A 506 22.20 -13.04 -1.38
N PHE A 507 22.84 -14.19 -1.61
CA PHE A 507 23.64 -14.85 -0.58
C PHE A 507 24.80 -13.94 -0.14
N SER A 508 25.17 -14.01 1.13
CA SER A 508 26.29 -13.24 1.66
C SER A 508 27.60 -13.65 0.98
N LYS A 509 28.62 -12.77 1.02
CA LYS A 509 29.93 -13.05 0.43
C LYS A 509 30.56 -14.31 1.02
N GLU A 510 30.39 -14.51 2.33
CA GLU A 510 30.88 -15.66 3.09
C GLU A 510 30.21 -16.95 2.61
N GLU A 511 28.89 -16.91 2.44
CA GLU A 511 28.12 -18.07 2.00
C GLU A 511 28.41 -18.42 0.53
N LYS A 512 28.52 -17.42 -0.35
CA LYS A 512 28.97 -17.63 -1.74
C LYS A 512 30.36 -18.28 -1.80
N ALA A 513 31.30 -17.81 -0.99
CA ALA A 513 32.65 -18.38 -0.93
C ALA A 513 32.67 -19.82 -0.40
N ARG A 514 31.81 -20.14 0.57
CA ARG A 514 31.64 -21.50 1.11
C ARG A 514 31.07 -22.44 0.06
N GLN A 515 29.99 -22.03 -0.61
CA GLN A 515 29.35 -22.78 -1.70
C GLN A 515 30.34 -23.06 -2.84
N ALA A 516 31.12 -22.07 -3.25
CA ALA A 516 32.13 -22.23 -4.29
C ALA A 516 33.17 -23.33 -3.99
N LYS A 517 33.57 -23.49 -2.72
CA LYS A 517 34.50 -24.58 -2.32
C LYS A 517 33.88 -25.96 -2.51
N ILE A 518 32.58 -26.10 -2.24
CA ILE A 518 31.86 -27.37 -2.43
C ILE A 518 31.73 -27.68 -3.93
N PHE A 519 31.37 -26.68 -4.73
CA PHE A 519 31.23 -26.84 -6.19
C PHE A 519 32.54 -27.20 -6.87
N ALA A 520 33.68 -26.74 -6.34
CA ALA A 520 35.01 -27.10 -6.82
C ALA A 520 35.43 -28.52 -6.39
N ALA A 521 34.92 -29.03 -5.26
CA ALA A 521 35.28 -30.33 -4.73
C ALA A 521 34.54 -31.49 -5.42
N ALA A 522 33.27 -31.30 -5.78
CA ALA A 522 32.47 -32.33 -6.45
C ALA A 522 31.38 -31.71 -7.35
N PRO A 523 30.98 -32.41 -8.44
CA PRO A 523 29.76 -32.09 -9.17
C PRO A 523 28.58 -31.94 -8.20
N THR A 524 27.79 -30.88 -8.32
CA THR A 524 26.82 -30.51 -7.29
C THR A 524 25.42 -30.32 -7.88
N ILE A 525 24.42 -30.95 -7.25
CA ILE A 525 22.99 -30.72 -7.48
C ILE A 525 22.48 -29.82 -6.37
N ILE A 526 21.84 -28.72 -6.74
CA ILE A 526 21.23 -27.77 -5.81
C ILE A 526 19.72 -27.84 -5.91
N ASP A 527 19.03 -27.78 -4.78
CA ASP A 527 17.63 -27.36 -4.69
C ASP A 527 17.53 -26.13 -3.77
N ILE A 528 16.86 -25.08 -4.23
CA ILE A 528 16.64 -23.88 -3.43
C ILE A 528 15.14 -23.77 -3.12
N HIS A 529 14.79 -23.78 -1.85
CA HIS A 529 13.46 -23.42 -1.40
C HIS A 529 13.22 -21.93 -1.63
N LEU A 530 12.31 -21.60 -2.54
CA LEU A 530 11.92 -20.24 -2.86
C LEU A 530 10.55 -19.91 -2.28
N ASP A 531 10.54 -19.29 -1.11
CA ASP A 531 9.40 -18.52 -0.58
C ASP A 531 9.42 -17.06 -1.06
N ARG A 532 10.51 -16.66 -1.69
CA ARG A 532 10.76 -15.39 -2.38
C ARG A 532 11.80 -15.58 -3.50
N PRO A 533 11.94 -14.63 -4.45
CA PRO A 533 13.01 -14.71 -5.46
C PRO A 533 14.42 -14.71 -4.83
N ALA A 534 15.39 -15.28 -5.54
CA ALA A 534 16.80 -15.29 -5.13
C ALA A 534 17.72 -14.95 -6.31
N ILE A 535 18.82 -14.26 -6.03
CA ILE A 535 19.86 -13.93 -7.01
C ILE A 535 20.94 -15.01 -6.93
N ILE A 536 20.99 -15.84 -7.97
CA ILE A 536 21.79 -17.07 -8.00
C ILE A 536 22.64 -17.31 -9.26
N PRO A 537 23.12 -16.27 -9.99
CA PRO A 537 23.89 -16.51 -11.22
C PRO A 537 25.19 -17.31 -10.96
N GLU A 538 25.83 -17.14 -9.80
CA GLU A 538 27.04 -17.89 -9.46
C GLU A 538 26.75 -19.37 -9.21
N ILE A 539 25.64 -19.69 -8.52
CA ILE A 539 25.20 -21.08 -8.32
C ILE A 539 24.87 -21.72 -9.66
N VAL A 540 24.13 -21.02 -10.53
CA VAL A 540 23.75 -21.53 -11.86
C VAL A 540 24.98 -21.79 -12.74
N SER A 541 25.99 -20.92 -12.66
CA SER A 541 27.25 -21.06 -13.38
C SER A 541 28.09 -22.24 -12.88
N ALA A 542 28.15 -22.47 -11.57
CA ALA A 542 29.04 -23.48 -10.98
C ALA A 542 28.40 -24.87 -10.79
N ALA A 543 27.12 -24.95 -10.42
CA ALA A 543 26.46 -26.22 -10.13
C ALA A 543 26.22 -27.07 -11.39
N SER A 544 26.20 -28.39 -11.23
CA SER A 544 25.94 -29.35 -12.32
C SER A 544 24.46 -29.42 -12.66
N ALA A 545 23.58 -29.28 -11.66
CA ALA A 545 22.15 -29.10 -11.88
C ALA A 545 21.55 -28.22 -10.78
N VAL A 546 20.54 -27.43 -11.14
CA VAL A 546 19.85 -26.53 -10.20
C VAL A 546 18.34 -26.75 -10.30
N PHE A 547 17.74 -27.14 -9.19
CA PHE A 547 16.31 -27.11 -8.93
C PHE A 547 15.94 -25.92 -8.06
N VAL A 548 14.66 -25.57 -8.13
CA VAL A 548 13.99 -24.79 -7.11
C VAL A 548 12.71 -25.49 -6.66
N SER A 549 12.34 -25.28 -5.40
CA SER A 549 11.17 -25.86 -4.76
C SER A 549 10.40 -24.82 -3.94
N TYR A 550 9.18 -25.18 -3.54
CA TYR A 550 8.25 -24.30 -2.81
C TYR A 550 7.78 -24.95 -1.50
N GLY A 551 8.72 -25.63 -0.80
CA GLY A 551 8.41 -26.41 0.40
C GLY A 551 8.18 -27.90 0.15
N THR A 552 8.72 -28.46 -0.93
CA THR A 552 8.63 -29.89 -1.21
C THR A 552 9.44 -30.71 -0.20
N GLY A 553 8.89 -31.86 0.19
CA GLY A 553 9.56 -32.85 1.02
C GLY A 553 10.78 -33.46 0.32
N VAL A 554 11.70 -33.99 1.12
CA VAL A 554 12.95 -34.57 0.61
C VAL A 554 12.66 -35.84 -0.21
N GLU A 555 11.62 -36.59 0.15
CA GLU A 555 11.15 -37.78 -0.54
C GLU A 555 10.81 -37.47 -2.00
N ALA A 556 9.97 -36.45 -2.23
CA ALA A 556 9.55 -36.00 -3.56
C ALA A 556 10.77 -35.55 -4.38
N PHE A 557 11.64 -34.75 -3.76
CA PHE A 557 12.86 -34.26 -4.39
C PHE A 557 13.77 -35.41 -4.83
N MET A 558 14.06 -36.37 -3.94
CA MET A 558 14.91 -37.51 -4.27
C MET A 558 14.26 -38.44 -5.30
N ASP A 559 12.94 -38.59 -5.29
CA ASP A 559 12.24 -39.41 -6.29
C ASP A 559 12.31 -38.77 -7.69
N VAL A 560 12.28 -37.43 -7.81
CA VAL A 560 12.55 -36.73 -9.08
C VAL A 560 14.02 -36.85 -9.47
N VAL A 561 14.96 -36.55 -8.56
CA VAL A 561 16.41 -36.62 -8.82
C VAL A 561 16.85 -38.02 -9.27
N CYS A 562 16.24 -39.08 -8.75
CA CYS A 562 16.51 -40.46 -9.15
C CYS A 562 15.68 -40.93 -10.35
N GLY A 563 14.87 -40.07 -10.97
CA GLY A 563 14.11 -40.37 -12.19
C GLY A 563 12.87 -41.25 -12.00
N LYS A 564 12.36 -41.41 -10.77
CA LYS A 564 11.05 -42.06 -10.55
C LYS A 564 9.88 -41.19 -11.03
N ALA A 565 10.09 -39.88 -11.03
CA ALA A 565 9.20 -38.89 -11.63
C ALA A 565 10.04 -37.88 -12.44
N SER A 566 9.39 -37.17 -13.35
CA SER A 566 10.02 -36.07 -14.10
C SER A 566 9.68 -34.73 -13.47
N PRO A 567 10.58 -33.74 -13.50
CA PRO A 567 10.22 -32.38 -13.11
C PRO A 567 9.25 -31.79 -14.13
N GLU A 568 8.21 -31.15 -13.62
CA GLU A 568 7.17 -30.48 -14.41
C GLU A 568 6.98 -29.01 -14.01
N GLY A 569 7.63 -28.58 -12.92
CA GLY A 569 7.46 -27.26 -12.35
C GLY A 569 8.01 -26.17 -13.28
N LEU A 570 7.32 -25.03 -13.28
CA LEU A 570 7.73 -23.81 -13.95
C LEU A 570 7.83 -22.69 -12.92
N LEU A 571 8.77 -21.77 -13.11
CA LEU A 571 8.94 -20.63 -12.21
C LEU A 571 7.66 -19.76 -12.15
N PRO A 572 7.09 -19.49 -10.96
CA PRO A 572 5.93 -18.62 -10.80
C PRO A 572 6.31 -17.13 -10.73
N PHE A 573 7.61 -16.78 -10.77
CA PHE A 573 8.13 -15.42 -10.81
C PHE A 573 9.54 -15.37 -11.43
N ASP A 574 9.99 -14.17 -11.79
CA ASP A 574 11.34 -13.92 -12.32
C ASP A 574 12.43 -14.13 -11.26
N LEU A 575 13.57 -14.70 -11.66
CA LEU A 575 14.78 -14.75 -10.86
C LEU A 575 15.77 -13.67 -11.35
N PRO A 576 15.98 -12.58 -10.60
CA PRO A 576 16.87 -11.49 -11.00
C PRO A 576 18.34 -11.94 -11.06
N SER A 577 19.16 -11.21 -11.83
CA SER A 577 20.60 -11.48 -11.93
C SER A 577 21.47 -10.67 -10.96
N SER A 578 20.93 -9.58 -10.37
CA SER A 578 21.64 -8.79 -9.35
C SER A 578 20.69 -7.92 -8.53
N MET A 579 21.12 -7.49 -7.33
CA MET A 579 20.32 -6.54 -6.53
C MET A 579 20.19 -5.19 -7.22
N LYS A 580 21.17 -4.80 -8.04
CA LYS A 580 21.10 -3.57 -8.84
C LYS A 580 19.91 -3.59 -9.79
N HIS A 581 19.66 -4.71 -10.47
CA HIS A 581 18.51 -4.82 -11.37
C HIS A 581 17.18 -4.83 -10.60
N VAL A 582 17.15 -5.40 -9.40
CA VAL A 582 15.97 -5.36 -8.51
C VAL A 582 15.69 -3.94 -8.03
N GLN A 583 16.73 -3.20 -7.62
CA GLN A 583 16.60 -1.81 -7.19
C GLN A 583 16.19 -0.87 -8.33
N ASN A 584 16.62 -1.17 -9.55
CA ASN A 584 16.24 -0.43 -10.74
C ASN A 584 14.86 -0.85 -11.29
N SER A 585 14.36 -2.02 -10.92
CA SER A 585 13.02 -2.49 -11.30
C SER A 585 11.96 -1.62 -10.64
N ARG A 586 10.89 -1.31 -11.36
CA ARG A 586 9.81 -0.50 -10.81
C ARG A 586 8.89 -1.41 -10.02
N SER A 587 8.64 -1.08 -8.76
CA SER A 587 7.85 -1.90 -7.84
C SER A 587 6.41 -2.15 -8.29
N ASP A 588 5.93 -1.38 -9.25
CA ASP A 588 4.58 -1.41 -9.80
C ASP A 588 4.53 -2.05 -11.20
N LEU A 589 5.65 -2.21 -11.92
CA LEU A 589 5.63 -2.81 -13.25
C LEU A 589 6.08 -4.28 -13.21
N GLN A 590 5.18 -5.17 -13.62
CA GLN A 590 5.51 -6.59 -13.69
C GLN A 590 6.59 -6.85 -14.74
N TYR A 591 7.56 -7.69 -14.36
CA TYR A 591 8.54 -8.28 -15.25
C TYR A 591 9.49 -7.29 -15.96
N ASP A 592 9.74 -6.13 -15.33
CA ASP A 592 10.58 -5.05 -15.87
C ASP A 592 12.04 -5.08 -15.41
N THR A 593 12.41 -6.07 -14.60
CA THR A 593 13.81 -6.32 -14.22
C THR A 593 14.65 -6.53 -15.48
N GLU A 594 15.55 -5.58 -15.73
CA GLU A 594 16.33 -5.46 -16.98
C GLU A 594 17.09 -6.74 -17.35
N SER A 595 17.67 -7.41 -16.34
CA SER A 595 18.45 -8.62 -16.53
C SER A 595 18.08 -9.67 -15.50
N LEU A 596 17.85 -10.88 -16.01
CA LEU A 596 17.36 -12.03 -15.26
C LEU A 596 18.33 -13.19 -15.37
N THR A 597 18.39 -13.98 -14.31
CA THR A 597 18.96 -15.33 -14.36
C THR A 597 17.97 -16.27 -15.05
N PHE A 598 16.69 -16.20 -14.68
CA PHE A 598 15.60 -16.94 -15.32
C PHE A 598 14.31 -16.14 -15.33
N ARG A 599 13.50 -16.34 -16.37
CA ARG A 599 12.17 -15.74 -16.52
C ARG A 599 11.10 -16.62 -15.86
N PHE A 600 10.02 -16.00 -15.43
CA PHE A 600 8.74 -16.64 -15.21
C PHE A 600 8.41 -17.66 -16.32
N GLY A 601 7.89 -18.81 -15.93
CA GLY A 601 7.57 -19.90 -16.84
C GLY A 601 8.78 -20.77 -17.24
N HIS A 602 10.01 -20.45 -16.82
CA HIS A 602 11.16 -21.30 -17.08
C HIS A 602 11.12 -22.57 -16.22
N GLY A 603 11.43 -23.70 -16.85
CA GLY A 603 11.57 -25.02 -16.22
C GLY A 603 11.91 -26.06 -17.27
N LEU A 604 12.91 -26.89 -16.99
CA LEU A 604 13.36 -27.97 -17.86
C LEU A 604 12.67 -29.28 -17.50
N GLN A 605 12.49 -30.12 -18.50
CA GLN A 605 12.09 -31.52 -18.34
C GLN A 605 13.28 -32.42 -18.61
N TYR A 606 13.23 -33.66 -18.13
CA TYR A 606 14.18 -34.67 -18.58
C TYR A 606 13.96 -34.97 -20.07
N VAL A 607 15.07 -35.06 -20.82
CA VAL A 607 15.03 -35.48 -22.21
C VAL A 607 14.51 -36.92 -22.24
N LYS A 608 13.40 -37.15 -22.95
CA LYS A 608 12.93 -38.51 -23.22
C LYS A 608 13.95 -39.17 -24.15
N GLU A 609 14.53 -40.28 -23.70
CA GLU A 609 15.36 -41.15 -24.55
C GLU A 609 14.54 -41.84 -25.63
#